data_AF-A0A1H3SBB0-F1
#
_entry.id   AF-A0A1H3SBB0-F1
#
_cell.length_a   1.000
_cell.length_b   1.000
_cell.length_c   1.000
_cell.angle_alpha   90.00
_cell.angle_beta   90.00
_cell.angle_gamma   90.00
#
_symmetry.space_group_name_H-M   'P 1'
#
loop_
_entity.id
_entity.type
_entity.pdbx_description
1 polymer ?
#
loop_
_entity_poly.entity_id
_entity_poly.type
_entity_poly.pdbx_seq_one_letter_code
_entity_poly.pdbx_strand_id
1 'polypeptide(L)'
;MSTELNLEKVVVEIRDWFEENEATWLMLPTGWDGRPYDNIHRLQFLAHRPSKLLLELDQYGLFIFTDLKGFQRTDTKSETVLRFFDFSQCIVVGDTYHKVYKEGSVQFLAPKR
;
A
#
# COMPACT_ATOMS: atom_id res chain seq x y z
N MET A 1 11.06 23.69 -0.59
CA MET A 1 11.62 22.72 0.37
C MET A 1 10.69 21.53 0.37
N SER A 2 11.12 20.38 -0.17
CA SER A 2 10.33 19.14 -0.09
C SER A 2 10.48 18.62 1.33
N THR A 3 9.39 18.59 2.09
CA THR A 3 9.38 17.93 3.39
C THR A 3 9.57 16.44 3.13
N GLU A 4 10.65 15.87 3.65
CA GLU A 4 10.91 14.44 3.52
C GLU A 4 9.81 13.65 4.24
N LEU A 5 9.28 12.62 3.56
CA LEU A 5 8.22 11.78 4.12
C LEU A 5 8.77 11.01 5.33
N ASN A 6 8.12 11.14 6.49
CA ASN A 6 8.51 10.41 7.69
C ASN A 6 7.92 8.99 7.66
N LEU A 7 8.74 7.99 7.34
CA LEU A 7 8.30 6.58 7.26
C LEU A 7 7.84 5.98 8.60
N GLU A 8 8.33 6.46 9.75
CA GLU A 8 7.85 6.00 11.06
C GLU A 8 6.39 6.39 11.25
N LYS A 9 6.02 7.62 10.90
CA LYS A 9 4.63 8.09 10.93
C LYS A 9 3.74 7.32 9.96
N VAL A 10 4.23 7.10 8.73
CA VAL A 10 3.51 6.31 7.71
C VAL A 10 3.22 4.90 8.22
N VAL A 11 4.18 4.25 8.89
CA VAL A 11 3.99 2.91 9.47
C VAL A 11 2.90 2.91 10.53
N VAL A 12 2.84 3.91 11.40
CA VAL A 12 1.76 4.04 12.38
C VAL A 12 0.41 4.21 11.67
N GLU A 13 0.32 5.12 10.69
CA GLU A 13 -0.93 5.36 9.97
C GLU A 13 -1.46 4.13 9.22
N ILE A 14 -0.56 3.31 8.65
CA ILE A 14 -0.94 2.04 8.00
C ILE A 14 -1.48 1.06 9.04
N ARG A 15 -0.82 0.92 10.20
CA ARG A 15 -1.30 0.00 11.27
C ARG A 15 -2.68 0.39 11.73
N ASP A 16 -2.85 1.65 12.11
CA ASP A 16 -4.12 2.19 12.58
C ASP A 16 -5.24 1.95 11.55
N TRP A 17 -4.94 2.21 10.27
CA TRP A 17 -5.91 1.99 9.19
C TRP A 17 -6.30 0.51 9.03
N PHE A 18 -5.36 -0.43 9.15
CA PHE A 18 -5.68 -1.86 9.09
C PHE A 18 -6.35 -2.37 10.37
N GLU A 19 -6.11 -1.76 11.54
CA GLU A 19 -6.87 -2.06 12.76
C GLU A 19 -8.35 -1.64 12.62
N GLU A 20 -8.61 -0.52 11.94
CA GLU A 20 -9.97 -0.03 11.70
C GLU A 20 -10.73 -0.81 10.62
N ASN A 21 -10.03 -1.17 9.53
CA ASN A 21 -10.63 -1.70 8.29
C ASN A 21 -10.42 -3.20 8.07
N GLU A 22 -9.50 -3.84 8.83
CA GLU A 22 -9.14 -5.27 8.83
C GLU A 22 -8.50 -5.81 7.54
N ALA A 23 -8.93 -5.34 6.38
CA ALA A 23 -8.49 -5.83 5.08
C ALA A 23 -8.50 -4.72 4.01
N THR A 24 -7.99 -5.05 2.83
CA THR A 24 -7.92 -4.12 1.70
C THR A 24 -8.15 -4.82 0.35
N TRP A 25 -8.80 -4.12 -0.57
CA TRP A 25 -8.66 -4.39 -2.00
C TRP A 25 -7.50 -3.60 -2.61
N LEU A 26 -6.92 -4.11 -3.68
CA LEU A 26 -5.71 -3.55 -4.29
C LEU A 26 -5.97 -2.90 -5.65
N MET A 27 -5.57 -1.63 -5.77
CA MET A 27 -5.38 -0.95 -7.04
C MET A 27 -3.90 -0.69 -7.26
N LEU A 28 -3.34 -1.30 -8.31
CA LEU A 28 -1.96 -1.11 -8.72
C LEU A 28 -1.87 -0.02 -9.80
N PRO A 29 -0.67 0.45 -10.18
CA PRO A 29 -0.52 1.40 -11.28
C PRO A 29 -1.10 0.93 -12.62
N THR A 30 -1.22 -0.39 -12.80
CA THR A 30 -1.84 -1.02 -13.99
C THR A 30 -3.34 -1.28 -13.84
N GLY A 31 -3.97 -0.85 -12.75
CA GLY A 31 -5.37 -1.12 -12.43
C GLY A 31 -5.54 -2.14 -11.31
N TRP A 32 -6.76 -2.68 -11.17
CA TRP A 32 -7.13 -3.65 -10.14
C TRP A 32 -6.22 -4.89 -10.15
N ASP A 33 -5.87 -5.37 -8.96
CA ASP A 33 -5.23 -6.69 -8.83
C ASP A 33 -6.29 -7.80 -8.91
N GLY A 34 -6.45 -8.36 -10.12
CA GLY A 34 -7.52 -9.29 -10.43
C GLY A 34 -8.83 -8.57 -10.79
N ARG A 35 -9.96 -9.14 -10.38
CA ARG A 35 -11.27 -8.53 -10.62
C ARG A 35 -11.56 -7.48 -9.55
N PRO A 36 -12.23 -6.37 -9.90
CA PRO A 36 -12.62 -5.37 -8.92
C PRO A 36 -13.39 -6.00 -7.76
N TYR A 37 -12.94 -5.71 -6.54
CA TYR A 37 -13.57 -6.13 -5.29
C TYR A 37 -13.55 -7.64 -4.97
N ASP A 38 -12.86 -8.46 -5.77
CA ASP A 38 -12.88 -9.94 -5.66
C ASP A 38 -11.82 -10.45 -4.66
N ASN A 39 -10.71 -9.73 -4.51
CA ASN A 39 -9.56 -10.14 -3.68
C ASN A 39 -9.35 -9.18 -2.51
N ILE A 40 -9.71 -9.62 -1.30
CA ILE A 40 -9.39 -8.90 -0.06
C ILE A 40 -8.12 -9.45 0.56
N HIS A 41 -7.28 -8.56 1.08
CA HIS A 41 -6.01 -8.92 1.69
C HIS A 41 -5.85 -8.29 3.08
N ARG A 42 -5.30 -9.02 4.03
CA ARG A 42 -4.99 -8.51 5.38
C ARG A 42 -3.51 -8.23 5.53
N LEU A 43 -3.17 -7.22 6.33
CA LEU A 43 -1.79 -6.93 6.67
C LEU A 43 -1.22 -8.01 7.61
N GLN A 44 -0.13 -8.65 7.20
CA GLN A 44 0.58 -9.67 8.01
C GLN A 44 1.90 -9.14 8.56
N PHE A 45 2.60 -8.31 7.78
CA PHE A 45 3.88 -7.74 8.17
C PHE A 45 4.02 -6.30 7.68
N LEU A 46 4.64 -5.47 8.51
CA LEU A 46 4.94 -4.08 8.20
C LEU A 46 6.24 -3.65 8.87
N ALA A 47 7.18 -3.18 8.07
CA ALA A 47 8.44 -2.64 8.55
C ALA A 47 8.96 -1.53 7.63
N HIS A 48 9.90 -0.74 8.14
CA HIS A 48 10.62 0.24 7.35
C HIS A 48 12.14 0.19 7.63
N ARG A 49 12.90 0.69 6.65
CA ARG A 49 14.32 1.05 6.70
C ARG A 49 14.45 2.48 6.16
N PRO A 50 15.61 3.16 6.28
CA PRO A 50 15.73 4.56 5.87
C PRO A 50 15.18 4.89 4.48
N SER A 51 15.33 4.00 3.49
CA SER A 51 14.83 4.19 2.11
C SER A 51 13.81 3.16 1.66
N LYS A 52 13.29 2.32 2.57
CA LYS A 52 12.40 1.21 2.21
C LYS A 52 11.20 1.13 3.14
N LEU A 53 10.02 0.96 2.55
CA LEU A 53 8.82 0.53 3.25
C LEU A 53 8.45 -0.86 2.74
N LEU A 54 8.24 -1.80 3.66
CA LEU A 54 7.92 -3.19 3.37
C LEU A 54 6.57 -3.53 3.97
N LEU A 55 5.66 -4.06 3.16
CA LEU A 55 4.35 -4.54 3.59
C LEU A 55 4.13 -5.94 3.03
N GLU A 56 3.65 -6.86 3.86
CA GLU A 56 3.21 -8.19 3.43
C GLU A 56 1.70 -8.29 3.66
N LEU A 57 0.98 -8.62 2.60
CA LEU A 57 -0.46 -8.79 2.58
C LEU A 57 -0.81 -10.27 2.35
N ASP A 58 -1.45 -10.89 3.35
CA ASP A 58 -1.67 -12.34 3.47
C ASP A 58 -0.45 -13.16 3.00
N GLN A 59 -0.63 -14.41 2.58
CA GLN A 59 0.48 -15.25 2.12
C GLN A 59 0.98 -14.92 0.70
N TYR A 60 0.46 -13.86 0.07
CA TYR A 60 0.50 -13.75 -1.40
C TYR A 60 1.02 -12.41 -1.96
N GLY A 61 1.30 -11.40 -1.14
CA GLY A 61 1.71 -10.09 -1.66
C GLY A 61 2.73 -9.35 -0.80
N LEU A 62 4.02 -9.41 -1.18
CA LEU A 62 5.07 -8.57 -0.62
C LEU A 62 5.25 -7.30 -1.46
N PHE A 63 5.05 -6.15 -0.83
CA PHE A 63 5.24 -4.82 -1.39
C PHE A 63 6.51 -4.20 -0.81
N ILE A 64 7.42 -3.76 -1.70
CA ILE A 64 8.65 -3.06 -1.32
C ILE A 64 8.70 -1.74 -2.04
N PHE A 65 8.42 -0.65 -1.32
CA PHE A 65 8.60 0.71 -1.83
C PHE A 65 10.02 1.19 -1.56
N THR A 66 10.64 1.82 -2.55
CA THR A 66 11.97 2.42 -2.49
C THR A 66 11.86 3.92 -2.67
N ASP A 67 12.44 4.68 -1.75
CA ASP A 67 12.40 6.14 -1.72
C ASP A 67 10.98 6.69 -1.91
N LEU A 68 10.04 6.20 -1.10
CA LEU A 68 8.65 6.65 -1.09
C LEU A 68 8.59 8.10 -0.59
N LYS A 69 8.04 9.02 -1.40
CA LYS A 69 7.89 10.43 -1.05
C LYS A 69 6.44 10.86 -0.87
N GLY A 70 5.50 10.15 -1.47
CA GLY A 70 4.07 10.42 -1.40
C GLY A 70 3.32 9.34 -0.63
N PHE A 71 2.67 9.74 0.46
CA PHE A 71 1.68 8.93 1.16
C PHE A 71 0.47 9.79 1.51
N GLN A 72 -0.72 9.25 1.31
CA GLN A 72 -1.97 9.91 1.65
C GLN A 72 -2.94 8.89 2.23
N ARG A 73 -3.41 9.15 3.45
CA ARG A 73 -4.57 8.51 4.04
C ARG A 73 -5.80 9.40 3.81
N THR A 74 -6.85 8.81 3.26
CA THR A 74 -8.14 9.48 3.01
C THR A 74 -9.23 8.70 3.72
N ASP A 75 -9.89 9.33 4.70
CA ASP A 75 -11.04 8.75 5.41
C ASP A 75 -12.24 9.70 5.27
N THR A 76 -13.13 9.35 4.36
CA THR A 76 -14.36 10.11 4.08
C THR A 76 -15.56 9.18 4.12
N LYS A 77 -16.78 9.75 4.08
CA LYS A 77 -18.01 8.94 3.97
C LYS A 77 -18.09 8.09 2.71
N SER A 78 -17.39 8.48 1.65
CA SER A 78 -17.45 7.84 0.32
C SER A 78 -16.24 6.97 -0.01
N GLU A 79 -15.11 7.20 0.64
CA GLU A 79 -13.81 6.61 0.31
C GLU A 79 -12.95 6.52 1.56
N THR A 80 -12.43 5.32 1.83
CA THR A 80 -11.45 5.01 2.87
C THR A 80 -10.27 4.31 2.21
N VAL A 81 -9.16 5.04 2.00
CA VAL A 81 -8.05 4.62 1.13
C VAL A 81 -6.70 5.05 1.69
N LEU A 82 -5.70 4.17 1.58
CA LEU A 82 -4.28 4.53 1.65
C LEU A 82 -3.70 4.59 0.24
N ARG A 83 -3.01 5.67 -0.10
CA ARG A 83 -2.38 5.87 -1.40
C ARG A 83 -0.87 6.09 -1.24
N PHE A 84 -0.10 5.28 -1.95
CA PHE A 84 1.36 5.34 -2.03
C PHE A 84 1.75 5.82 -3.43
N PHE A 85 2.52 6.90 -3.53
CA PHE A 85 2.89 7.55 -4.79
C PHE A 85 4.25 8.26 -4.68
N ASP A 86 4.75 8.80 -5.78
CA ASP A 86 6.07 9.47 -5.84
C ASP A 86 7.22 8.61 -5.26
N PHE A 87 7.19 7.31 -5.53
CA PHE A 87 8.28 6.38 -5.21
C PHE A 87 9.23 6.23 -6.41
N SER A 88 10.51 5.96 -6.14
CA SER A 88 11.46 5.59 -7.20
C SER A 88 11.20 4.18 -7.74
N GLN A 89 10.69 3.28 -6.89
CA GLN A 89 10.32 1.92 -7.25
C GLN A 89 9.31 1.32 -6.27
N CYS A 90 8.34 0.57 -6.76
CA CYS A 90 7.53 -0.36 -6.00
C CYS A 90 7.68 -1.76 -6.62
N ILE A 91 8.22 -2.70 -5.84
CA ILE A 91 8.25 -4.12 -6.21
C ILE A 91 7.06 -4.80 -5.56
N VAL A 92 6.30 -5.56 -6.34
CA VAL A 92 5.21 -6.42 -5.86
C VAL A 92 5.57 -7.85 -6.22
N VAL A 93 5.77 -8.68 -5.20
CA VAL A 93 6.02 -10.12 -5.32
C VAL A 93 4.79 -10.86 -4.84
N GLY A 94 4.24 -11.71 -5.70
CA GLY A 94 3.31 -12.77 -5.30
C GLY A 94 3.80 -14.13 -5.77
N ASP A 95 3.06 -15.19 -5.45
CA ASP A 95 3.46 -16.58 -5.69
C ASP A 95 3.87 -16.89 -7.13
N THR A 96 3.16 -16.31 -8.09
CA THR A 96 3.31 -16.60 -9.52
C THR A 96 3.72 -15.37 -10.33
N TYR A 97 3.89 -14.21 -9.69
CA TYR A 97 4.18 -12.98 -10.40
C TYR A 97 5.11 -12.05 -9.63
N HIS A 98 5.86 -11.28 -10.40
CA HIS A 98 6.68 -10.20 -9.91
C HIS A 98 6.49 -9.00 -10.82
N LYS A 99 6.09 -7.86 -10.24
CA LYS A 99 5.89 -6.61 -10.96
C LYS A 99 6.75 -5.51 -10.35
N VAL A 100 7.30 -4.66 -11.21
CA VAL A 100 8.10 -3.51 -10.82
C VAL A 100 7.46 -2.27 -11.41
N TYR A 101 7.03 -1.37 -10.54
CA TYR A 101 6.50 -0.07 -10.90
C TYR A 101 7.54 1.01 -10.61
N LYS A 102 7.73 1.95 -11.53
CA LYS A 102 8.62 3.11 -11.36
C LYS A 102 7.86 4.44 -11.27
N GLU A 103 6.54 4.39 -11.45
CA GLU A 103 5.64 5.53 -11.41
C GLU A 103 4.20 5.06 -11.12
N GLY A 104 3.30 6.02 -10.93
CA GLY A 104 1.89 5.79 -10.62
C GLY A 104 1.62 5.71 -9.12
N SER A 105 0.50 5.09 -8.75
CA SER A 105 0.11 4.89 -7.35
C SER A 105 -0.29 3.46 -7.07
N VAL A 106 0.07 2.97 -5.88
CA VAL A 106 -0.54 1.79 -5.27
C VAL A 106 -1.59 2.29 -4.29
N GLN A 107 -2.78 1.69 -4.29
CA GLN A 107 -3.87 2.09 -3.40
C GLN A 107 -4.44 0.87 -2.69
N PHE A 108 -4.59 1.02 -1.38
CA PHE A 108 -5.26 0.07 -0.51
C PHE A 108 -6.63 0.66 -0.18
N LEU A 109 -7.68 0.02 -0.70
CA LEU A 109 -9.06 0.46 -0.54
C LEU A 109 -9.73 -0.37 0.54
N ALA A 110 -10.40 0.25 1.49
CA ALA A 110 -11.16 -0.47 2.51
C ALA A 110 -12.34 -1.20 1.86
N PRO A 111 -12.61 -2.45 2.24
CA PRO A 111 -13.86 -3.13 1.91
C PRO A 111 -15.04 -2.32 2.46
N LYS A 112 -16.06 -2.08 1.63
CA LYS A 112 -17.31 -1.51 2.13
C LYS A 112 -17.97 -2.51 3.08
N ARG A 113 -18.25 -2.08 4.31
CA ARG A 113 -19.10 -2.83 5.25
C ARG A 113 -20.55 -2.83 4.77
#